data_AF-A0A813BQN2-F1
#
_entry.id   AF-A0A813BQN2-F1
#
_cell.length_a   1.000
_cell.length_b   1.000
_cell.length_c   1.000
_cell.angle_alpha   90.00
_cell.angle_beta   90.00
_cell.angle_gamma   90.00
#
_symmetry.space_group_name_H-M   'P 1'
#
loop_
_entity.id
_entity.type
_entity.pdbx_description
1 polymer ?
#
loop_
_entity_poly.entity_id
_entity_poly.type
_entity_poly.pdbx_seq_one_letter_code
_entity_poly.pdbx_strand_id
1 'polypeptide(L)'
;MEHLGVASFDCAAVNPDFHGTFEATCAFGNITGATSTCVENPCTSSSYVEAELGGTTSQQHSPGVLHGATWTVPCEPINWDYIGDMQMSCYRGHVRADNSSCILVELGCQPSGPGGNLTVGNYTVDLLPDVGVSKDETFQVDCGSQTQRKYVGEITVTCGRRGSYASAALSTQMICVDGLGSVETKCFGSSDAGDRALVT
;
A
#
# COMPACT_ATOMS: atom_id res chain seq x y z
N MET A 1 -56.93 -6.84 -6.19
CA MET A 1 -57.31 -5.42 -6.32
C MET A 1 -58.66 -5.34 -7.00
N GLU A 2 -59.53 -4.48 -6.51
CA GLU A 2 -60.76 -4.11 -7.22
C GLU A 2 -60.43 -3.12 -8.35
N HIS A 3 -61.40 -2.84 -9.24
CA HIS A 3 -61.23 -1.87 -10.32
C HIS A 3 -61.05 -0.45 -9.75
N LEU A 4 -59.99 0.26 -10.17
CA LEU A 4 -59.49 1.51 -9.58
C LEU A 4 -58.91 1.38 -8.16
N GLY A 5 -58.66 0.16 -7.68
CA GLY A 5 -57.91 -0.07 -6.45
C GLY A 5 -56.45 0.36 -6.59
N VAL A 6 -55.96 1.10 -5.60
CA VAL A 6 -54.54 1.43 -5.40
C VAL A 6 -53.95 0.44 -4.40
N ALA A 7 -52.77 -0.09 -4.68
CA ALA A 7 -51.99 -0.88 -3.74
C ALA A 7 -50.55 -0.35 -3.67
N SER A 8 -49.99 -0.33 -2.46
CA SER A 8 -48.60 0.05 -2.21
C SER A 8 -47.72 -1.19 -2.21
N PHE A 9 -46.56 -1.09 -2.87
CA PHE A 9 -45.57 -2.15 -3.01
C PHE A 9 -44.21 -1.64 -2.55
N ASP A 10 -43.45 -2.50 -1.86
CA ASP A 10 -42.05 -2.23 -1.52
C ASP A 10 -41.19 -2.33 -2.79
N CYS A 11 -40.34 -1.32 -3.01
CA CYS A 11 -39.38 -1.32 -4.09
C CYS A 11 -38.38 -2.47 -3.96
N ALA A 12 -37.95 -2.80 -2.73
CA ALA A 12 -37.01 -3.88 -2.45
C ALA A 12 -37.58 -5.27 -2.78
N ALA A 13 -38.91 -5.43 -2.74
CA ALA A 13 -39.60 -6.66 -3.13
C ALA A 13 -39.62 -6.90 -4.65
N VAL A 14 -39.39 -5.85 -5.46
CA VAL A 14 -39.28 -5.92 -6.92
C VAL A 14 -37.81 -5.95 -7.35
N ASN A 15 -36.97 -5.11 -6.76
CA ASN A 15 -35.53 -5.12 -6.94
C ASN A 15 -34.82 -4.73 -5.63
N PRO A 16 -34.02 -5.62 -5.01
CA PRO A 16 -33.37 -5.36 -3.73
C PRO A 16 -32.36 -4.19 -3.76
N ASP A 17 -31.91 -3.76 -4.95
CA ASP A 17 -31.05 -2.58 -5.15
C ASP A 17 -31.73 -1.23 -4.80
N PHE A 18 -33.05 -1.23 -4.60
CA PHE A 18 -33.87 -0.03 -4.40
C PHE A 18 -34.63 -0.08 -3.07
N HIS A 19 -34.91 1.10 -2.52
CA HIS A 19 -35.73 1.30 -1.32
C HIS A 19 -36.85 2.31 -1.58
N GLY A 20 -37.77 2.38 -0.63
CA GLY A 20 -39.00 3.17 -0.74
C GLY A 20 -40.20 2.27 -1.08
N THR A 21 -41.35 2.89 -1.31
CA THR A 21 -42.55 2.21 -1.76
C THR A 21 -43.12 2.93 -2.98
N PHE A 22 -43.76 2.19 -3.88
CA PHE A 22 -44.50 2.76 -5.00
C PHE A 22 -45.95 2.31 -4.97
N GLU A 23 -46.84 3.19 -5.42
CA GLU A 23 -48.25 2.86 -5.60
C GLU A 23 -48.49 2.36 -7.03
N ALA A 24 -49.27 1.30 -7.16
CA ALA A 24 -49.79 0.83 -8.44
C ALA A 24 -51.32 0.76 -8.41
N THR A 25 -51.92 1.24 -9.50
CA THR A 25 -53.38 1.29 -9.70
C THR A 25 -53.77 0.24 -10.72
N CYS A 26 -54.83 -0.52 -10.44
CA CYS A 26 -55.42 -1.45 -11.41
C CYS A 26 -56.60 -0.77 -12.13
N ALA A 27 -56.45 -0.46 -13.42
CA ALA A 27 -57.50 0.15 -14.24
C ALA A 27 -57.67 -0.63 -15.55
N PHE A 28 -58.91 -0.99 -15.90
CA PHE A 28 -59.25 -1.70 -17.15
C PHE A 28 -58.35 -2.93 -17.45
N GLY A 29 -58.04 -3.73 -16.41
CA GLY A 29 -57.21 -4.93 -16.53
C GLY A 29 -55.70 -4.68 -16.67
N ASN A 30 -55.25 -3.42 -16.62
CA ASN A 30 -53.85 -3.03 -16.65
C ASN A 30 -53.41 -2.51 -15.27
N ILE A 31 -52.19 -2.83 -14.87
CA ILE A 31 -51.56 -2.29 -13.65
C ILE A 31 -50.58 -1.21 -14.08
N THR A 32 -50.77 0.01 -13.60
CA THR A 32 -49.85 1.14 -13.79
C THR A 32 -49.34 1.62 -12.44
N GLY A 33 -48.01 1.70 -12.28
CA GLY A 33 -47.39 2.13 -11.02
C GLY A 33 -46.35 3.22 -11.23
N ALA A 34 -46.28 4.17 -10.30
CA ALA A 34 -45.35 5.29 -10.35
C ALA A 34 -44.05 4.95 -9.61
N THR A 35 -43.11 4.28 -10.29
CA THR A 35 -41.85 3.81 -9.70
C THR A 35 -40.83 4.91 -9.38
N SER A 36 -41.16 6.19 -9.61
CA SER A 36 -40.28 7.34 -9.31
C SER A 36 -39.98 7.53 -7.82
N THR A 37 -40.71 6.85 -6.94
CA THR A 37 -40.46 6.80 -5.50
C THR A 37 -39.50 5.68 -5.08
N CYS A 38 -39.12 4.79 -5.99
CA CYS A 38 -38.07 3.81 -5.77
C CYS A 38 -36.70 4.46 -6.01
N VAL A 39 -35.92 4.58 -4.94
CA VAL A 39 -34.60 5.22 -4.96
C VAL A 39 -33.51 4.17 -4.77
N GLU A 40 -32.41 4.30 -5.50
CA GLU A 40 -31.25 3.39 -5.39
C GLU A 40 -30.65 3.42 -3.98
N ASN A 41 -30.28 2.25 -3.45
CA ASN A 41 -29.88 2.12 -2.05
C ASN A 41 -28.64 2.96 -1.70
N PRO A 42 -28.64 3.64 -0.54
CA PRO A 42 -27.44 4.27 0.00
C PRO A 42 -26.48 3.21 0.55
N CYS A 43 -25.19 3.51 0.57
CA CYS A 43 -24.19 2.71 1.26
C CYS A 43 -24.17 3.16 2.71
N THR A 44 -24.73 2.33 3.58
CA THR A 44 -24.77 2.57 5.03
C THR A 44 -23.39 2.36 5.65
N SER A 45 -23.18 2.75 6.91
CA SER A 45 -21.89 2.53 7.59
C SER A 45 -21.52 1.05 7.82
N SER A 46 -22.49 0.13 7.72
CA SER A 46 -22.23 -1.31 7.69
C SER A 46 -21.94 -1.85 6.28
N SER A 47 -22.17 -1.08 5.22
CA SER A 47 -21.73 -1.43 3.87
C SER A 47 -20.21 -1.29 3.77
N TYR A 48 -19.52 -2.34 3.32
CA TYR A 48 -18.07 -2.36 3.13
C TYR A 48 -17.68 -3.04 1.82
N VAL A 49 -16.41 -2.93 1.47
CA VAL A 49 -15.74 -3.74 0.44
C VAL A 49 -14.42 -4.25 0.99
N GLU A 50 -13.99 -5.43 0.54
CA GLU A 50 -12.66 -5.95 0.82
C GLU A 50 -11.70 -5.37 -0.23
N ALA A 51 -10.88 -4.41 0.20
CA ALA A 51 -9.89 -3.76 -0.64
C ALA A 51 -8.57 -4.52 -0.56
N GLU A 52 -8.03 -4.94 -1.71
CA GLU A 52 -6.74 -5.64 -1.81
C GLU A 52 -5.64 -4.73 -2.37
N LEU A 53 -4.48 -4.72 -1.72
CA LEU A 53 -3.27 -4.03 -2.15
C LEU A 53 -2.04 -4.90 -1.90
N GLY A 54 -1.36 -5.31 -2.98
CA GLY A 54 -0.12 -6.10 -2.90
C GLY A 54 -0.26 -7.43 -2.16
N GLY A 55 -1.43 -8.08 -2.25
CA GLY A 55 -1.74 -9.33 -1.52
C GLY A 55 -2.16 -9.14 -0.06
N THR A 56 -2.33 -7.90 0.41
CA THR A 56 -2.92 -7.58 1.72
C THR A 56 -4.36 -7.10 1.53
N THR A 57 -5.31 -7.69 2.27
CA THR A 57 -6.74 -7.36 2.19
C THR A 57 -7.20 -6.63 3.46
N SER A 58 -8.01 -5.58 3.31
CA SER A 58 -8.57 -4.81 4.43
C SER A 58 -10.02 -4.40 4.14
N GLN A 59 -10.87 -4.44 5.17
CA GLN A 59 -12.28 -4.05 5.04
C GLN A 59 -12.43 -2.53 5.10
N GLN A 60 -12.93 -1.95 4.01
CA GLN A 60 -13.16 -0.52 3.87
C GLN A 60 -14.66 -0.20 3.92
N HIS A 61 -15.07 0.42 5.02
CA HIS A 61 -16.45 0.79 5.28
C HIS A 61 -16.84 2.09 4.58
N SER A 62 -18.12 2.20 4.20
CA SER A 62 -18.68 3.47 3.77
C SER A 62 -18.85 4.43 4.97
N PRO A 63 -18.66 5.76 4.79
CA PRO A 63 -18.99 6.73 5.82
C PRO A 63 -20.51 6.98 5.97
N GLY A 64 -21.37 6.27 5.23
CA GLY A 64 -22.81 6.48 5.22
C GLY A 64 -23.22 7.50 4.16
N VAL A 65 -23.25 7.09 2.89
CA VAL A 65 -23.47 7.99 1.74
C VAL A 65 -24.58 7.52 0.80
N LEU A 66 -25.15 8.46 0.06
CA LEU A 66 -26.14 8.19 -0.98
C LEU A 66 -25.52 7.43 -2.16
N HIS A 67 -26.37 6.78 -2.96
CA HIS A 67 -25.94 6.23 -4.25
C HIS A 67 -25.29 7.31 -5.13
N GLY A 68 -24.23 6.94 -5.86
CA GLY A 68 -23.50 7.82 -6.77
C GLY A 68 -22.44 8.68 -6.08
N ALA A 69 -22.45 8.76 -4.75
CA ALA A 69 -21.41 9.45 -3.99
C ALA A 69 -20.08 8.70 -4.06
N THR A 70 -18.99 9.47 -4.02
CA THR A 70 -17.60 9.00 -4.00
C THR A 70 -16.85 9.59 -2.81
N TRP A 71 -15.83 8.90 -2.33
CA TRP A 71 -14.93 9.35 -1.25
C TRP A 71 -13.57 8.68 -1.41
N THR A 72 -12.53 9.20 -0.76
CA THR A 72 -11.18 8.61 -0.80
C THR A 72 -10.84 7.89 0.50
N VAL A 73 -9.94 6.91 0.39
CA VAL A 73 -9.33 6.18 1.51
C VAL A 73 -7.83 6.06 1.24
N PRO A 74 -6.93 6.43 2.16
CA PRO A 74 -5.49 6.32 1.93
C PRO A 74 -5.06 4.86 1.77
N CYS A 75 -4.07 4.60 0.92
CA CYS A 75 -3.58 3.25 0.65
C CYS A 75 -2.70 2.69 1.80
N GLU A 76 -1.95 3.56 2.48
CA GLU A 76 -0.96 3.22 3.51
C GLU A 76 -1.53 2.37 4.69
N PRO A 77 -2.72 2.65 5.26
CA PRO A 77 -3.28 1.83 6.34
C PRO A 77 -3.76 0.44 5.90
N ILE A 78 -3.91 0.20 4.60
CA ILE A 78 -4.22 -1.13 4.03
C ILE A 78 -2.91 -1.87 3.79
N ASN A 79 -1.93 -1.21 3.17
CA ASN A 79 -0.59 -1.72 2.96
C ASN A 79 0.42 -0.57 2.95
N TRP A 80 1.32 -0.55 3.92
CA TRP A 80 2.35 0.48 4.12
C TRP A 80 3.38 0.56 2.98
N ASP A 81 3.47 -0.48 2.14
CA ASP A 81 4.25 -0.43 0.89
C ASP A 81 3.56 0.40 -0.22
N TYR A 82 2.40 1.03 0.02
CA TYR A 82 1.64 1.80 -0.97
C TYR A 82 1.28 3.21 -0.48
N ILE A 83 1.41 4.20 -1.38
CA ILE A 83 0.95 5.59 -1.17
C ILE A 83 -0.11 5.97 -2.21
N GLY A 84 -0.74 7.11 -1.95
CA GLY A 84 -1.87 7.62 -2.71
C GLY A 84 -3.19 7.36 -1.99
N ASP A 85 -4.28 7.65 -2.70
CA ASP A 85 -5.64 7.47 -2.22
C ASP A 85 -6.41 6.54 -3.16
N MET A 86 -7.05 5.54 -2.58
CA MET A 86 -8.03 4.68 -3.22
C MET A 86 -9.34 5.43 -3.43
N GLN A 87 -9.88 5.40 -4.65
CA GLN A 87 -11.16 6.02 -4.95
C GLN A 87 -12.29 5.03 -4.63
N MET A 88 -13.11 5.39 -3.64
CA MET A 88 -14.29 4.63 -3.24
C MET A 88 -15.55 5.22 -3.89
N SER A 89 -16.54 4.37 -4.16
CA SER A 89 -17.84 4.79 -4.68
C SER A 89 -18.99 3.94 -4.15
N CYS A 90 -20.20 4.53 -4.08
CA CYS A 90 -21.42 3.83 -3.69
C CYS A 90 -22.29 3.49 -4.90
N TYR A 91 -22.48 2.19 -5.17
CA TYR A 91 -23.37 1.70 -6.22
C TYR A 91 -24.48 0.81 -5.62
N ARG A 92 -25.70 1.36 -5.49
CA ARG A 92 -26.90 0.64 -5.05
C ARG A 92 -26.71 -0.16 -3.76
N GLY A 93 -26.22 0.50 -2.72
CA GLY A 93 -25.93 -0.09 -1.40
C GLY A 93 -24.60 -0.85 -1.30
N HIS A 94 -23.95 -1.14 -2.43
CA HIS A 94 -22.64 -1.78 -2.49
C HIS A 94 -21.51 -0.76 -2.60
N VAL A 95 -20.51 -0.89 -1.72
CA VAL A 95 -19.25 -0.15 -1.82
C VAL A 95 -18.41 -0.76 -2.94
N ARG A 96 -17.74 0.09 -3.73
CA ARG A 96 -16.74 -0.30 -4.71
C ARG A 96 -15.45 0.47 -4.47
N ALA A 97 -14.32 -0.19 -4.68
CA ALA A 97 -12.99 0.36 -4.58
C ALA A 97 -12.31 0.38 -5.95
N ASP A 98 -11.63 1.49 -6.27
CA ASP A 98 -10.66 1.61 -7.35
C ASP A 98 -9.31 1.96 -6.74
N ASN A 99 -8.38 1.00 -6.82
CA ASN A 99 -7.04 1.07 -6.25
C ASN A 99 -5.97 1.48 -7.27
N SER A 100 -6.35 1.90 -8.49
CA SER A 100 -5.41 2.26 -9.56
C SER A 100 -4.48 3.44 -9.22
N SER A 101 -4.91 4.32 -8.32
CA SER A 101 -4.12 5.43 -7.78
C SER A 101 -3.20 5.05 -6.61
N CYS A 102 -3.32 3.82 -6.08
CA CYS A 102 -2.38 3.31 -5.08
C CYS A 102 -1.10 2.84 -5.77
N ILE A 103 -0.04 3.63 -5.68
CA ILE A 103 1.26 3.29 -6.24
C ILE A 103 2.13 2.61 -5.18
N LEU A 104 2.83 1.55 -5.57
CA LEU A 104 3.84 0.93 -4.71
C LEU A 104 4.91 1.98 -4.41
N VAL A 105 5.16 2.24 -3.14
CA VAL A 105 6.31 3.05 -2.72
C VAL A 105 7.56 2.25 -3.03
N GLU A 106 8.38 2.81 -3.92
CA GLU A 106 9.75 2.37 -4.12
C GLU A 106 10.58 2.85 -2.90
N LEU A 107 10.35 2.21 -1.74
CA LEU A 107 10.97 2.50 -0.44
C LEU A 107 12.45 2.13 -0.46
N GLY A 108 13.31 3.15 -0.42
CA GLY A 108 14.73 2.99 -0.13
C GLY A 108 15.04 2.92 1.37
N CYS A 109 16.27 3.24 1.74
CA CYS A 109 16.76 3.07 3.11
C CYS A 109 16.27 4.18 4.05
N GLN A 110 16.03 3.84 5.31
CA GLN A 110 15.59 4.78 6.35
C GLN A 110 16.50 4.72 7.58
N PRO A 111 16.71 5.84 8.31
CA PRO A 111 17.59 5.90 9.48
C PRO A 111 17.20 4.96 10.63
N SER A 112 15.92 4.56 10.70
CA SER A 112 15.38 3.60 11.67
C SER A 112 14.81 2.35 11.01
N GLY A 113 15.29 2.01 9.81
CA GLY A 113 14.88 0.82 9.06
C GLY A 113 15.40 -0.50 9.65
N PRO A 114 15.02 -1.67 9.08
CA PRO A 114 15.44 -2.99 9.55
C PRO A 114 16.95 -3.24 9.50
N GLY A 115 17.71 -2.39 8.80
CA GLY A 115 19.16 -2.34 8.90
C GLY A 115 19.89 -3.47 8.19
N GLY A 116 21.20 -3.30 8.06
CA GLY A 116 22.14 -4.25 7.51
C GLY A 116 23.48 -3.96 8.12
N ASN A 117 24.28 -5.00 8.34
CA ASN A 117 25.57 -4.85 9.02
C ASN A 117 26.71 -5.35 8.12
N LEU A 118 27.85 -4.67 8.22
CA LEU A 118 29.11 -5.09 7.62
C LEU A 118 30.12 -5.39 8.73
N THR A 119 30.74 -6.57 8.69
CA THR A 119 31.82 -6.90 9.63
C THR A 119 33.18 -6.57 9.00
N VAL A 120 33.96 -5.74 9.68
CA VAL A 120 35.33 -5.35 9.29
C VAL A 120 36.28 -5.73 10.43
N GLY A 121 37.06 -6.79 10.22
CA GLY A 121 37.82 -7.44 11.30
C GLY A 121 36.89 -7.91 12.42
N ASN A 122 37.02 -7.29 13.60
CA ASN A 122 36.19 -7.55 14.79
C ASN A 122 35.11 -6.47 15.05
N TYR A 123 34.93 -5.51 14.15
CA TYR A 123 33.94 -4.44 14.29
C TYR A 123 32.72 -4.69 13.40
N THR A 124 31.54 -4.37 13.92
CA THR A 124 30.30 -4.37 13.16
C THR A 124 29.94 -2.92 12.83
N VAL A 125 29.70 -2.64 11.54
CA VAL A 125 29.33 -1.33 11.00
C VAL A 125 27.87 -1.41 10.58
N ASP A 126 27.00 -0.60 11.18
CA ASP A 126 25.59 -0.51 10.80
C ASP A 126 25.44 0.35 9.55
N LEU A 127 24.76 -0.18 8.52
CA LEU A 127 24.53 0.45 7.23
C LEU A 127 23.20 1.20 7.23
N LEU A 128 23.06 2.19 8.10
CA LEU A 128 21.89 3.07 8.17
C LEU A 128 22.26 4.48 7.69
N PRO A 129 21.42 5.14 6.87
CA PRO A 129 21.66 6.52 6.46
C PRO A 129 21.24 7.49 7.56
N ASP A 130 21.84 8.69 7.61
CA ASP A 130 21.43 9.75 8.56
C ASP A 130 20.04 10.32 8.27
N VAL A 131 19.59 10.23 7.01
CA VAL A 131 18.29 10.71 6.49
C VAL A 131 17.67 9.66 5.57
N GLY A 132 16.38 9.75 5.30
CA GLY A 132 15.73 8.85 4.33
C GLY A 132 16.33 8.98 2.93
N VAL A 133 16.61 7.85 2.28
CA VAL A 133 17.19 7.73 0.93
C VAL A 133 16.18 7.03 0.03
N SER A 134 16.00 7.48 -1.21
CA SER A 134 15.06 6.84 -2.14
C SER A 134 15.59 5.49 -2.62
N LYS A 135 14.72 4.61 -3.13
CA LYS A 135 15.18 3.37 -3.77
C LYS A 135 15.98 3.69 -5.03
N ASP A 136 16.99 2.87 -5.30
CA ASP A 136 18.04 3.03 -6.32
C ASP A 136 18.98 4.24 -6.13
N GLU A 137 18.72 5.13 -5.15
CA GLU A 137 19.69 6.11 -4.69
C GLU A 137 20.72 5.49 -3.73
N THR A 138 21.83 6.21 -3.50
CA THR A 138 22.96 5.75 -2.70
C THR A 138 23.27 6.67 -1.54
N PHE A 139 23.71 6.11 -0.42
CA PHE A 139 24.33 6.87 0.67
C PHE A 139 25.72 6.31 1.02
N GLN A 140 26.46 7.05 1.84
CA GLN A 140 27.81 6.70 2.27
C GLN A 140 27.86 6.46 3.78
N VAL A 141 28.69 5.50 4.21
CA VAL A 141 28.99 5.22 5.62
C VAL A 141 30.50 5.23 5.81
N ASP A 142 31.00 6.09 6.72
CA ASP A 142 32.43 6.17 7.05
C ASP A 142 32.86 5.02 7.99
N CYS A 143 33.82 4.19 7.56
CA CYS A 143 34.39 3.12 8.40
C CYS A 143 35.06 3.70 9.67
N GLY A 144 35.61 4.92 9.61
CA GLY A 144 36.39 5.54 10.68
C GLY A 144 35.56 5.84 11.93
N SER A 145 34.33 6.32 11.75
CA SER A 145 33.37 6.59 12.82
C SER A 145 33.00 5.35 13.63
N GLN A 146 32.70 4.23 12.95
CA GLN A 146 32.20 3.00 13.56
C GLN A 146 33.31 2.05 14.05
N THR A 147 34.52 2.14 13.51
CA THR A 147 35.64 1.22 13.84
C THR A 147 36.71 1.82 14.76
N GLN A 148 36.34 2.84 15.56
CA GLN A 148 37.28 3.56 16.45
C GLN A 148 38.50 4.15 15.70
N ARG A 149 38.32 4.54 14.44
CA ARG A 149 39.38 4.99 13.50
C ARG A 149 40.49 3.96 13.23
N LYS A 150 40.27 2.68 13.54
CA LYS A 150 41.22 1.61 13.20
C LYS A 150 41.23 1.33 11.70
N TYR A 151 40.07 1.48 11.05
CA TYR A 151 39.91 1.38 9.60
C TYR A 151 39.49 2.72 9.02
N VAL A 152 39.90 3.00 7.79
CA VAL A 152 39.56 4.22 7.04
C VAL A 152 38.97 3.88 5.67
N GLY A 153 38.00 4.66 5.21
CA GLY A 153 37.30 4.45 3.94
C GLY A 153 35.81 4.75 4.05
N GLU A 154 35.12 4.77 2.92
CA GLU A 154 33.66 4.96 2.83
C GLU A 154 33.01 3.78 2.10
N ILE A 155 31.89 3.32 2.63
CA ILE A 155 31.05 2.26 2.05
C ILE A 155 29.91 2.95 1.29
N THR A 156 29.77 2.69 -0.01
CA THR A 156 28.62 3.16 -0.78
C THR A 156 27.53 2.10 -0.75
N VAL A 157 26.36 2.47 -0.25
CA VAL A 157 25.21 1.57 -0.10
C VAL A 157 24.10 2.02 -1.03
N THR A 158 23.64 1.14 -1.92
CA THR A 158 22.53 1.38 -2.83
C THR A 158 21.24 0.84 -2.23
N CYS A 159 20.21 1.66 -2.14
CA CYS A 159 18.96 1.30 -1.51
C CYS A 159 18.08 0.43 -2.42
N GLY A 160 17.67 -0.73 -1.91
CA GLY A 160 16.74 -1.65 -2.54
C GLY A 160 15.30 -1.34 -2.16
N ARG A 161 14.40 -2.30 -2.38
CA ARG A 161 12.96 -2.16 -2.11
C ARG A 161 12.62 -2.50 -0.65
N ARG A 162 11.57 -1.87 -0.11
CA ARG A 162 11.03 -2.14 1.24
C ARG A 162 12.07 -1.94 2.35
N GLY A 163 13.00 -1.00 2.15
CA GLY A 163 14.10 -0.73 3.10
C GLY A 163 15.21 -1.79 3.12
N SER A 164 15.22 -2.75 2.19
CA SER A 164 16.38 -3.62 1.96
C SER A 164 17.48 -2.90 1.16
N TYR A 165 18.66 -3.50 1.06
CA TYR A 165 19.77 -2.98 0.26
C TYR A 165 19.82 -3.68 -1.09
N ALA A 166 19.86 -2.92 -2.19
CA ALA A 166 20.03 -3.48 -3.53
C ALA A 166 21.46 -3.99 -3.73
N SER A 167 22.44 -3.25 -3.19
CA SER A 167 23.83 -3.66 -3.10
C SER A 167 24.58 -2.79 -2.10
N ALA A 168 25.61 -3.36 -1.46
CA ALA A 168 26.65 -2.59 -0.81
C ALA A 168 27.92 -2.73 -1.65
N ALA A 169 28.38 -1.63 -2.25
CA ALA A 169 29.56 -1.61 -3.10
C ALA A 169 30.68 -0.86 -2.39
N LEU A 170 31.80 -1.54 -2.18
CA LEU A 170 33.06 -0.87 -1.93
C LEU A 170 33.43 -0.15 -3.23
N SER A 171 33.59 1.18 -3.18
CA SER A 171 34.07 1.92 -4.34
C SER A 171 35.44 1.37 -4.77
N THR A 172 35.73 1.37 -6.07
CA THR A 172 36.87 0.67 -6.70
C THR A 172 38.27 1.15 -6.27
N GLN A 173 38.36 2.00 -5.24
CA GLN A 173 39.57 2.63 -4.73
C GLN A 173 39.77 2.52 -3.22
N MET A 174 38.75 2.17 -2.42
CA MET A 174 38.86 2.18 -0.96
C MET A 174 38.20 0.95 -0.30
N ILE A 175 39.07 0.06 0.17
CA ILE A 175 38.77 -0.95 1.18
C ILE A 175 38.73 -0.24 2.56
N CYS A 176 37.89 -0.67 3.51
CA CYS A 176 38.15 -0.39 4.92
C CYS A 176 39.45 -1.14 5.32
N VAL A 177 40.62 -0.57 5.03
CA VAL A 177 41.94 -1.14 5.40
C VAL A 177 42.24 -0.80 6.84
N ASP A 178 42.89 -1.72 7.55
CA ASP A 178 43.52 -1.35 8.81
C ASP A 178 44.61 -0.28 8.54
N GLY A 179 45.04 0.44 9.57
CA GLY A 179 46.15 1.41 9.45
C GLY A 179 47.51 0.83 9.00
N LEU A 180 47.57 -0.44 8.58
CA LEU A 180 48.73 -1.17 8.09
C LEU A 180 48.54 -1.68 6.64
N GLY A 181 47.37 -1.47 6.02
CA GLY A 181 47.10 -1.80 4.62
C GLY A 181 46.62 -3.24 4.35
N SER A 182 46.17 -3.99 5.37
CA SER A 182 45.60 -5.32 5.19
C SER A 182 44.10 -5.27 4.85
N VAL A 183 43.68 -6.11 3.90
CA VAL A 183 42.31 -6.17 3.36
C VAL A 183 41.56 -7.31 4.04
N GLU A 184 40.66 -7.00 4.96
CA GLU A 184 39.70 -7.95 5.53
C GLU A 184 38.26 -7.48 5.28
N THR A 185 37.58 -8.07 4.30
CA THR A 185 36.13 -7.92 4.15
C THR A 185 35.47 -9.28 3.95
N LYS A 186 34.60 -9.66 4.91
CA LYS A 186 33.67 -10.79 4.77
C LYS A 186 32.24 -10.27 4.86
N CYS A 187 31.62 -10.02 3.71
CA CYS A 187 30.20 -9.70 3.63
C CYS A 187 29.38 -10.98 3.84
N PHE A 188 28.40 -10.98 4.76
CA PHE A 188 27.55 -12.15 5.06
C PHE A 188 26.04 -11.79 5.11
N GLY A 189 25.34 -12.04 3.99
CA GLY A 189 23.85 -12.17 3.86
C GLY A 189 22.98 -10.94 4.16
N SER A 190 21.71 -10.82 3.75
CA SER A 190 20.81 -11.54 2.79
C SER A 190 19.41 -10.87 2.89
N SER A 191 18.48 -10.85 1.92
CA SER A 191 18.33 -11.46 0.57
C SER A 191 17.92 -10.34 -0.45
N ASP A 192 17.55 -10.52 -1.73
CA ASP A 192 17.03 -11.63 -2.56
C ASP A 192 17.79 -11.79 -3.90
N ALA A 193 17.53 -12.89 -4.63
CA ALA A 193 18.38 -13.36 -5.74
C ALA A 193 18.49 -12.40 -6.95
N GLY A 194 19.73 -12.10 -7.38
CA GLY A 194 19.98 -11.17 -8.50
C GLY A 194 21.38 -11.15 -9.14
N ASP A 195 22.21 -12.19 -8.93
CA ASP A 195 23.50 -12.45 -9.60
C ASP A 195 24.73 -11.56 -9.24
N ARG A 196 25.85 -12.25 -8.99
CA ARG A 196 27.27 -11.78 -8.96
C ARG A 196 27.71 -10.63 -8.03
N ALA A 197 28.15 -11.05 -6.84
CA ALA A 197 29.51 -10.73 -6.37
C ALA A 197 30.22 -12.02 -5.93
N LEU A 198 31.19 -12.49 -6.72
CA LEU A 198 32.08 -13.60 -6.38
C LEU A 198 33.28 -13.00 -5.61
N VAL A 199 33.43 -13.38 -4.35
CA VAL A 199 34.60 -13.01 -3.53
C VAL A 199 35.41 -14.28 -3.25
N THR A 200 36.61 -14.34 -3.81
CA THR A 200 37.68 -15.28 -3.45
C THR A 200 38.59 -14.66 -2.41
#